data_AF-A0A832D119-F1
#
_entry.id   AF-A0A832D119-F1
#
_cell.length_a   1.000
_cell.length_b   1.000
_cell.length_c   1.000
_cell.angle_alpha   90.00
_cell.angle_beta   90.00
_cell.angle_gamma   90.00
#
_symmetry.space_group_name_H-M   'P 1'
#
loop_
_entity.id
_entity.type
_entity.pdbx_description
1 polymer ?
#
loop_
_entity_poly.entity_id
_entity_poly.type
_entity_poly.pdbx_seq_one_letter_code
_entity_poly.pdbx_strand_id
1 'polypeptide(L)'
;VGIILNDPYLAFYSPYAWVSVAHNIVAALIVGLSIALLGFSYRLYKSKDVKYAQIIRVFYPILLILILIQPTIIGHYMGVNVAYYNPVKFAMMEGAYTTYHNPIIGFLAYGDPNHPIIGFDRFYASCREQTITLGELANSLGLTRENLLEISNNLGIKLDTQRLDNVLSTKVSDVCIGDLKSVESRIRAVNIAYYTKIFGGVIAFISAILLAGVMYRIPLVSSVSRRLVNIIGRGDYAKSIFILTILIALGVALAAVLGWYVREVGRKPWTIYGLIYPSEVITVVDYARTLEFTIFASAIIIAINIAGIYAMYIVASRHAVFTQLLERSLSGRR
;
A
#
# COMPACT_ATOMS: atom_id res chain seq x y z
N VAL A 1 -16.57 26.67 -3.78
CA VAL A 1 -17.50 25.67 -4.35
C VAL A 1 -16.91 24.30 -4.08
N GLY A 2 -17.65 23.45 -3.38
CA GLY A 2 -17.26 22.08 -3.06
C GLY A 2 -18.49 21.36 -2.52
N ILE A 3 -18.54 20.04 -2.66
CA ILE A 3 -19.61 19.25 -2.04
C ILE A 3 -19.38 19.31 -0.53
N ILE A 4 -20.21 20.07 0.18
CA ILE A 4 -20.26 20.01 1.64
C ILE A 4 -21.05 18.77 1.98
N LEU A 5 -20.36 17.76 2.52
CA LEU A 5 -21.02 16.58 3.06
C LEU A 5 -21.72 16.99 4.35
N ASN A 6 -23.05 17.12 4.30
CA ASN A 6 -23.86 17.40 5.48
C ASN A 6 -23.87 16.21 6.47
N ASP A 7 -23.62 15.01 5.96
CA ASP A 7 -23.43 13.80 6.76
C ASP A 7 -21.94 13.36 6.73
N PRO A 8 -21.19 13.50 7.83
CA PRO A 8 -19.80 13.08 7.90
C PRO A 8 -19.63 11.56 7.81
N TYR A 9 -20.68 10.76 8.06
CA TYR A 9 -20.61 9.30 8.00
C TYR A 9 -20.61 8.75 6.58
N LEU A 10 -20.95 9.55 5.57
CA LEU A 10 -20.98 9.15 4.16
C LEU A 10 -19.65 8.53 3.70
N ALA A 11 -18.53 9.00 4.23
CA ALA A 11 -17.20 8.47 3.94
C ALA A 11 -17.01 6.99 4.36
N PHE A 12 -17.76 6.53 5.36
CA PHE A 12 -17.73 5.15 5.87
C PHE A 12 -18.72 4.22 5.18
N TYR A 13 -19.68 4.73 4.41
CA TYR A 13 -20.65 3.90 3.70
C TYR A 13 -20.09 3.28 2.41
N SER A 14 -18.92 3.72 1.96
CA SER A 14 -18.25 3.09 0.81
C SER A 14 -17.82 1.65 1.13
N PRO A 15 -18.19 0.66 0.30
CA PRO A 15 -17.70 -0.72 0.44
C PRO A 15 -16.16 -0.81 0.40
N TYR A 16 -15.52 0.12 -0.30
CA TYR A 16 -14.06 0.23 -0.36
C TYR A 16 -13.45 0.60 1.00
N ALA A 17 -14.14 1.43 1.79
CA ALA A 17 -13.60 1.96 3.05
C ALA A 17 -13.34 0.84 4.07
N TRP A 18 -14.33 -0.01 4.33
CA TRP A 18 -14.20 -1.09 5.32
C TRP A 18 -13.18 -2.14 4.94
N VAL A 19 -13.17 -2.56 3.66
CA VAL A 19 -12.16 -3.51 3.17
C VAL A 19 -10.76 -2.91 3.29
N SER A 20 -10.61 -1.62 2.96
CA SER A 20 -9.34 -0.91 3.12
C SER A 20 -8.90 -0.79 4.58
N VAL A 21 -9.82 -0.51 5.50
CA VAL A 21 -9.54 -0.41 6.94
C VAL A 21 -9.08 -1.76 7.48
N ALA A 22 -9.84 -2.82 7.18
CA ALA A 22 -9.49 -4.19 7.58
C ALA A 22 -8.12 -4.60 7.02
N HIS A 23 -7.86 -4.35 5.72
CA HIS A 23 -6.58 -4.67 5.09
C HIS A 23 -5.40 -3.98 5.77
N ASN A 24 -5.55 -2.71 6.13
CA ASN A 24 -4.48 -1.93 6.76
C ASN A 24 -4.25 -2.33 8.23
N ILE A 25 -5.31 -2.53 9.02
CA ILE A 25 -5.18 -2.94 10.43
C ILE A 25 -4.53 -4.32 10.52
N VAL A 26 -5.00 -5.29 9.74
CA VAL A 26 -4.43 -6.64 9.75
C VAL A 26 -3.01 -6.65 9.21
N ALA A 27 -2.70 -5.88 8.16
CA ALA A 27 -1.32 -5.73 7.68
C ALA A 27 -0.40 -5.16 8.76
N ALA A 28 -0.83 -4.13 9.50
CA ALA A 28 -0.04 -3.53 10.58
C ALA A 28 0.21 -4.52 11.72
N LEU A 29 -0.80 -5.32 12.10
CA LEU A 29 -0.64 -6.39 13.09
C LEU A 29 0.36 -7.45 12.63
N ILE A 30 0.29 -7.88 11.37
CA ILE A 30 1.23 -8.85 10.79
C ILE A 30 2.65 -8.30 10.82
N VAL A 31 2.86 -7.04 10.44
CA VAL A 31 4.18 -6.37 10.50
C VAL A 31 4.71 -6.40 11.94
N GLY A 32 3.94 -5.91 12.90
CA GLY A 32 4.36 -5.84 14.31
C GLY A 32 4.68 -7.22 14.90
N LEU A 33 3.80 -8.20 14.69
CA LEU A 33 3.99 -9.57 15.15
C LEU A 33 5.19 -10.25 14.49
N SER A 34 5.47 -9.97 13.22
CA SER A 34 6.63 -10.53 12.50
C SER A 34 7.96 -9.98 13.05
N ILE A 35 8.01 -8.70 13.44
CA ILE A 35 9.19 -8.11 14.08
C ILE A 35 9.38 -8.67 15.50
N ALA A 36 8.31 -8.82 16.27
CA ALA A 36 8.37 -9.48 17.58
C ALA A 36 8.86 -10.93 17.46
N LEU A 37 8.38 -11.67 16.45
CA LEU A 37 8.84 -13.02 16.13
C LEU A 37 10.34 -13.08 15.90
N LEU A 38 10.85 -12.15 15.09
CA LEU A 38 12.26 -12.05 14.77
C LEU A 38 13.12 -11.76 16.01
N GLY A 39 12.63 -10.94 16.94
CA GLY A 39 13.30 -10.68 18.22
C GLY A 39 13.45 -11.94 19.08
N PHE A 40 12.37 -12.70 19.26
CA PHE A 40 12.40 -13.96 20.03
C PHE A 40 13.24 -15.05 19.35
N SER A 41 13.15 -15.17 18.03
CA SER A 41 13.93 -16.16 17.28
C SER A 41 15.43 -15.84 17.27
N TYR A 42 15.80 -14.55 17.21
CA TYR A 42 17.19 -14.12 17.39
C TYR A 42 17.73 -14.57 18.75
N ARG A 43 16.93 -14.42 19.81
CA ARG A 43 17.32 -14.86 21.16
C ARG A 43 17.43 -16.36 21.28
N LEU A 44 16.50 -17.11 20.71
CA LEU A 44 16.62 -18.55 20.62
C LEU A 44 17.91 -18.96 19.88
N TYR A 45 18.23 -18.29 18.77
CA TYR A 45 19.44 -18.59 17.99
C TYR A 45 20.73 -18.31 18.77
N LYS A 46 20.81 -17.19 19.50
CA LYS A 46 22.01 -16.78 20.24
C LYS A 46 22.19 -17.50 21.58
N SER A 47 21.11 -17.62 22.36
CA SER A 47 21.18 -18.21 23.71
C SER A 47 20.96 -19.72 23.73
N LYS A 48 20.32 -20.28 22.69
CA LYS A 48 19.84 -21.66 22.63
C LYS A 48 18.88 -22.04 23.78
N ASP A 49 18.34 -21.06 24.50
CA ASP A 49 17.40 -21.27 25.59
C ASP A 49 16.00 -21.64 25.05
N VAL A 50 15.51 -22.79 25.52
CA VAL A 50 14.23 -23.39 25.13
C VAL A 50 13.04 -22.50 25.49
N LYS A 51 13.16 -21.62 26.50
CA LYS A 51 12.10 -20.66 26.88
C LYS A 51 11.64 -19.82 25.68
N TYR A 52 12.56 -19.35 24.84
CA TYR A 52 12.19 -18.55 23.67
C TYR A 52 11.46 -19.37 22.61
N ALA A 53 11.79 -20.66 22.46
CA ALA A 53 11.04 -21.55 21.59
C ALA A 53 9.60 -21.76 22.10
N GLN A 54 9.39 -21.84 23.41
CA GLN A 54 8.04 -21.92 24.00
C GLN A 54 7.23 -20.65 23.75
N ILE A 55 7.83 -19.46 23.95
CA ILE A 55 7.18 -18.17 23.65
C ILE A 55 6.76 -18.13 22.18
N ILE A 56 7.67 -18.46 21.26
CA ILE A 56 7.38 -18.52 19.82
C ILE A 56 6.19 -19.44 19.54
N ARG A 57 6.17 -20.63 20.16
CA ARG A 57 5.11 -21.62 19.97
C ARG A 57 3.73 -21.18 20.46
N VAL A 58 3.65 -20.25 21.41
CA VAL A 58 2.35 -19.73 21.89
C VAL A 58 1.84 -18.62 20.97
N PHE A 59 2.70 -17.69 20.56
CA PHE A 59 2.24 -16.50 19.85
C PHE A 59 2.21 -16.68 18.31
N TYR A 60 3.08 -17.52 17.75
CA TYR A 60 3.19 -17.72 16.29
C TYR A 60 1.89 -18.17 15.59
N PRO A 61 1.01 -19.02 16.18
CA PRO A 61 -0.26 -19.39 15.55
C PRO A 61 -1.14 -18.19 15.16
N ILE A 62 -1.14 -17.13 15.98
CA ILE A 62 -1.88 -15.90 15.68
C ILE A 62 -1.35 -15.28 14.39
N LEU A 63 -0.03 -15.11 14.29
CA LEU A 63 0.61 -14.58 13.09
C LEU A 63 0.33 -15.46 11.86
N LEU A 64 0.40 -16.79 12.00
CA LEU A 64 0.11 -17.72 10.92
C LEU A 64 -1.32 -17.54 10.39
N ILE A 65 -2.31 -17.46 11.28
CA ILE A 65 -3.71 -17.24 10.91
C ILE A 65 -3.86 -15.91 10.15
N LEU A 66 -3.25 -14.83 10.65
CA LEU A 66 -3.31 -13.53 9.99
C LEU A 66 -2.63 -13.56 8.61
N ILE A 67 -1.46 -14.20 8.47
CA ILE A 67 -0.78 -14.37 7.18
C ILE A 67 -1.59 -15.22 6.20
N LEU A 68 -2.40 -16.17 6.68
CA LEU A 68 -3.30 -16.96 5.84
C LEU A 68 -4.48 -16.11 5.36
N ILE A 69 -5.14 -15.38 6.26
CA ILE A 69 -6.34 -14.58 5.97
C ILE A 69 -6.05 -13.34 5.12
N GLN A 70 -4.92 -12.66 5.39
CA GLN A 70 -4.61 -11.37 4.78
C GLN A 70 -4.55 -11.39 3.24
N PRO A 71 -3.84 -12.31 2.57
CA PRO A 71 -3.84 -12.37 1.11
C PRO A 71 -5.09 -13.05 0.54
N THR A 72 -5.61 -14.10 1.19
CA THR A 72 -6.67 -14.96 0.62
C THR A 72 -8.06 -14.37 0.71
N ILE A 73 -8.36 -13.66 1.81
CA ILE A 73 -9.69 -13.09 2.05
C ILE A 73 -9.60 -11.59 1.89
N ILE A 74 -8.87 -10.92 2.78
CA ILE A 74 -8.91 -9.45 2.87
C ILE A 74 -8.25 -8.81 1.64
N GLY A 75 -7.14 -9.38 1.18
CA GLY A 75 -6.42 -8.96 -0.02
C GLY A 75 -7.20 -9.23 -1.30
N HIS A 76 -7.89 -10.37 -1.39
CA HIS A 76 -8.77 -10.68 -2.52
C HIS A 76 -9.90 -9.65 -2.64
N TYR A 77 -10.67 -9.39 -1.57
CA TYR A 77 -11.71 -8.37 -1.59
C TYR A 77 -11.16 -6.97 -1.89
N MET A 78 -9.95 -6.66 -1.41
CA MET A 78 -9.29 -5.40 -1.74
C MET A 78 -8.98 -5.31 -3.24
N GLY A 79 -8.51 -6.41 -3.85
CA GLY A 79 -8.23 -6.50 -5.29
C GLY A 79 -9.50 -6.32 -6.14
N VAL A 80 -10.58 -7.03 -5.80
CA VAL A 80 -11.88 -6.91 -6.48
C VAL A 80 -12.41 -5.47 -6.41
N ASN A 81 -12.34 -4.84 -5.24
CA ASN A 81 -12.73 -3.43 -5.08
C ASN A 81 -11.86 -2.47 -5.91
N VAL A 82 -10.58 -2.75 -6.08
CA VAL A 82 -9.72 -1.93 -6.96
C VAL A 82 -10.09 -2.12 -8.43
N ALA A 83 -10.33 -3.36 -8.87
CA ALA A 83 -10.77 -3.64 -10.24
C ALA A 83 -12.09 -2.92 -10.57
N TYR A 84 -13.04 -2.93 -9.64
CA TYR A 84 -14.36 -2.32 -9.84
C TYR A 84 -14.35 -0.79 -9.74
N TYR A 85 -13.83 -0.22 -8.63
CA TYR A 85 -13.92 1.22 -8.37
C TYR A 85 -12.74 2.02 -8.95
N ASN A 86 -11.63 1.37 -9.28
CA ASN A 86 -10.41 2.02 -9.77
C ASN A 86 -9.81 1.24 -10.95
N PRO A 87 -10.54 1.03 -12.06
CA PRO A 87 -10.12 0.15 -13.15
C PRO A 87 -8.81 0.60 -13.81
N VAL A 88 -8.54 1.90 -13.88
CA VAL A 88 -7.26 2.43 -14.40
C VAL A 88 -6.08 2.06 -13.49
N LYS A 89 -6.27 2.08 -12.17
CA LYS A 89 -5.26 1.60 -11.21
C LYS A 89 -5.04 0.11 -11.36
N PHE A 90 -6.11 -0.67 -11.54
CA PHE A 90 -6.01 -2.10 -11.77
C PHE A 90 -5.25 -2.41 -13.06
N ALA A 91 -5.55 -1.71 -14.16
CA ALA A 91 -4.81 -1.82 -15.41
C ALA A 91 -3.31 -1.51 -15.26
N MET A 92 -2.94 -0.50 -14.46
CA MET A 92 -1.54 -0.24 -14.12
C MET A 92 -0.90 -1.38 -13.32
N MET A 93 -1.62 -1.94 -12.33
CA MET A 93 -1.13 -3.07 -11.54
C MET A 93 -0.83 -4.27 -12.43
N GLU A 94 -1.69 -4.53 -13.41
CA GLU A 94 -1.56 -5.65 -14.34
C GLU A 94 -0.67 -5.34 -15.55
N GLY A 95 -0.22 -4.09 -15.73
CA GLY A 95 0.61 -3.72 -16.88
C GLY A 95 -0.15 -3.71 -18.21
N ALA A 96 -1.47 -3.51 -18.17
CA ALA A 96 -2.38 -3.60 -19.30
C ALA A 96 -2.32 -2.36 -20.21
N TYR A 97 -1.27 -2.21 -21.02
CA TYR A 97 -1.23 -1.17 -22.07
C TYR A 97 -2.34 -1.39 -23.10
N THR A 98 -2.52 -2.64 -23.51
CA THR A 98 -3.62 -3.09 -24.36
C THR A 98 -4.47 -4.10 -23.60
N THR A 99 -5.74 -4.21 -23.99
CA THR A 99 -6.67 -5.15 -23.38
C THR A 99 -6.24 -6.57 -23.74
N TYR A 100 -6.12 -7.44 -22.74
CA TYR A 100 -5.70 -8.82 -22.93
C TYR A 100 -6.51 -9.78 -22.07
N HIS A 101 -6.42 -11.06 -22.43
CA HIS A 101 -7.14 -12.12 -21.75
C HIS A 101 -6.22 -12.91 -20.81
N ASN A 102 -6.60 -13.07 -19.55
CA ASN A 102 -5.92 -13.94 -18.60
C ASN A 102 -6.95 -14.59 -17.67
N PRO A 103 -7.17 -15.91 -17.74
CA PRO A 103 -8.26 -16.55 -17.02
C PRO A 103 -8.07 -16.58 -15.50
N ILE A 104 -6.83 -16.58 -15.03
CA ILE A 104 -6.54 -16.59 -13.59
C ILE A 104 -6.86 -15.22 -12.98
N ILE A 105 -6.35 -14.15 -13.59
CA ILE A 105 -6.59 -12.80 -13.11
C ILE A 105 -8.07 -12.40 -13.33
N GLY A 106 -8.66 -12.79 -14.47
CA GLY A 106 -10.07 -12.60 -14.76
C GLY A 106 -10.96 -13.18 -13.67
N PHE A 107 -10.72 -14.44 -13.30
CA PHE A 107 -11.41 -15.09 -12.20
C PHE A 107 -11.16 -14.40 -10.84
N LEU A 108 -9.91 -14.10 -10.51
CA LEU A 108 -9.56 -13.50 -9.22
C LEU A 108 -10.08 -12.07 -9.04
N ALA A 109 -10.19 -11.28 -10.11
CA ALA A 109 -10.59 -9.88 -10.04
C ALA A 109 -12.08 -9.66 -10.31
N TYR A 110 -12.68 -10.45 -11.22
CA TYR A 110 -14.06 -10.27 -11.69
C TYR A 110 -14.98 -11.46 -11.41
N GLY A 111 -14.45 -12.59 -10.92
CA GLY A 111 -15.22 -13.82 -10.73
C GLY A 111 -15.53 -14.58 -12.03
N ASP A 112 -15.07 -14.08 -13.18
CA ASP A 112 -15.28 -14.67 -14.49
C ASP A 112 -13.92 -14.89 -15.20
N PRO A 113 -13.49 -16.15 -15.42
CA PRO A 113 -12.27 -16.45 -16.16
C PRO A 113 -12.28 -15.90 -17.60
N ASN A 114 -13.44 -15.64 -18.20
CA ASN A 114 -13.55 -15.13 -19.56
C ASN A 114 -13.42 -13.60 -19.65
N HIS A 115 -13.56 -12.89 -18.52
CA HIS A 115 -13.52 -11.43 -18.50
C HIS A 115 -12.12 -10.91 -18.88
N PRO A 116 -12.00 -10.04 -19.91
CA PRO A 116 -10.70 -9.48 -20.30
C PRO A 116 -10.22 -8.44 -19.27
N ILE A 117 -8.91 -8.30 -19.15
CA ILE A 117 -8.31 -7.22 -18.37
C ILE A 117 -8.30 -5.99 -19.26
N ILE A 118 -9.14 -5.02 -18.91
CA ILE A 118 -9.29 -3.78 -19.68
C ILE A 118 -7.98 -2.98 -19.60
N GLY A 119 -7.42 -2.70 -20.78
CA GLY A 119 -6.19 -1.94 -20.93
C GLY A 119 -6.41 -0.47 -21.29
N PHE A 120 -5.30 0.25 -21.41
CA PHE A 120 -5.29 1.68 -21.76
C PHE A 120 -5.84 1.96 -23.17
N ASP A 121 -5.71 1.03 -24.11
CA ASP A 121 -6.35 1.07 -25.42
C ASP A 121 -7.86 1.36 -25.35
N ARG A 122 -8.58 0.65 -24.48
CA ARG A 122 -10.03 0.83 -24.27
C ARG A 122 -10.32 2.15 -23.56
N PHE A 123 -9.53 2.53 -22.55
CA PHE A 123 -9.72 3.81 -21.88
C PHE A 123 -9.51 5.00 -22.82
N TYR A 124 -8.49 4.94 -23.69
CA TYR A 124 -8.28 5.95 -24.72
C TYR A 124 -9.42 5.99 -25.75
N ALA A 125 -9.99 4.84 -26.13
CA ALA A 125 -11.15 4.80 -27.00
C ALA A 125 -12.36 5.50 -26.33
N SER A 126 -12.67 5.16 -25.07
CA SER A 126 -13.75 5.79 -24.31
C SER A 126 -13.55 7.30 -24.12
N CYS A 127 -12.33 7.79 -23.93
CA CYS A 127 -12.07 9.23 -23.89
C CYS A 127 -12.33 9.92 -25.24
N ARG A 128 -12.01 9.27 -26.37
CA ARG A 128 -12.17 9.86 -27.72
C ARG A 128 -13.63 9.94 -28.16
N GLU A 129 -14.51 9.12 -27.58
CA GLU A 129 -15.96 9.19 -27.81
C GLU A 129 -16.59 10.45 -27.20
N GLN A 130 -15.93 11.10 -26.23
CA GLN A 130 -16.42 12.31 -25.55
C GLN A 130 -16.13 13.56 -26.38
N THR A 131 -17.06 13.97 -27.23
CA THR A 131 -16.88 15.13 -28.14
C THR A 131 -17.26 16.48 -27.54
N ILE A 132 -17.93 16.49 -26.38
CA ILE A 132 -18.40 17.71 -25.72
C ILE A 132 -17.25 18.56 -25.17
N THR A 133 -17.48 19.87 -25.13
CA THR A 133 -16.59 20.85 -24.51
C THR A 133 -16.89 21.04 -23.03
N LEU A 134 -15.92 21.54 -22.27
CA LEU A 134 -16.13 21.92 -20.88
C LEU A 134 -17.18 23.04 -20.75
N GLY A 135 -17.28 23.93 -21.74
CA GLY A 135 -18.31 24.96 -21.79
C GLY A 135 -19.72 24.39 -21.95
N GLU A 136 -19.93 23.43 -22.85
CA GLU A 136 -21.21 22.74 -22.99
C GLU A 136 -21.59 21.97 -21.72
N LEU A 137 -20.61 21.30 -21.08
CA LEU A 137 -20.82 20.64 -19.81
C LEU A 137 -21.17 21.63 -18.70
N ALA A 138 -20.47 22.75 -18.59
CA ALA A 138 -20.75 23.81 -17.62
C ALA A 138 -22.15 24.43 -17.84
N ASN A 139 -22.53 24.67 -19.09
CA ASN A 139 -23.86 25.17 -19.45
C ASN A 139 -24.96 24.20 -19.00
N SER A 140 -24.75 22.89 -19.12
CA SER A 140 -25.72 21.88 -18.63
C SER A 140 -25.94 21.92 -17.11
N LEU A 141 -25.00 22.52 -16.37
CA LEU A 141 -25.06 22.72 -14.92
C LEU A 141 -25.54 24.14 -14.54
N GLY A 142 -25.95 24.97 -15.51
CA GLY A 142 -26.36 26.36 -15.29
C GLY A 142 -25.19 27.34 -15.09
N LEU A 143 -23.96 26.91 -15.33
CA LEU A 143 -22.74 27.73 -15.23
C LEU A 143 -22.39 28.31 -16.61
N THR A 144 -23.16 29.30 -17.05
CA THR A 144 -22.86 30.02 -18.29
C THR A 144 -21.67 30.95 -18.12
N ARG A 145 -21.06 31.34 -19.25
CA ARG A 145 -19.94 32.29 -19.29
C ARG A 145 -20.28 33.60 -18.57
N GLU A 146 -21.48 34.12 -18.81
CA GLU A 146 -21.98 35.35 -18.19
C GLU A 146 -22.11 35.21 -16.68
N ASN A 147 -22.72 34.11 -16.22
CA ASN A 147 -22.87 33.81 -14.79
C ASN A 147 -21.50 33.69 -14.10
N LEU A 148 -20.51 33.08 -14.75
CA LEU A 148 -19.16 32.95 -14.21
C LEU A 148 -18.45 34.31 -14.06
N LEU A 149 -18.61 35.20 -15.05
CA LEU A 149 -18.05 36.55 -14.99
C LEU A 149 -18.74 37.39 -13.91
N GLU A 150 -20.06 37.28 -13.78
CA GLU A 150 -20.83 37.96 -12.73
C GLU A 150 -20.42 37.50 -11.34
N ILE A 151 -20.33 36.18 -11.10
CA ILE A 151 -19.87 35.62 -9.82
C ILE A 151 -18.47 36.11 -9.49
N SER A 152 -17.56 36.14 -10.46
CA SER A 152 -16.19 36.61 -10.26
C SER A 152 -16.13 38.08 -9.87
N ASN A 153 -16.92 38.93 -10.54
CA ASN A 153 -17.02 40.36 -10.22
C ASN A 153 -17.58 40.57 -8.80
N ASN A 154 -18.62 39.82 -8.42
CA ASN A 154 -19.20 39.87 -7.08
C ASN A 154 -18.22 39.43 -5.98
N LEU A 155 -17.28 38.53 -6.31
CA LEU A 155 -16.22 38.08 -5.42
C LEU A 155 -14.97 38.97 -5.45
N GLY A 156 -14.95 40.03 -6.26
CA GLY A 156 -13.78 40.91 -6.42
C GLY A 156 -12.60 40.28 -7.15
N ILE A 157 -12.81 39.16 -7.84
CA ILE A 157 -11.78 38.43 -8.59
C ILE A 157 -11.79 38.92 -10.04
N LYS A 158 -10.64 39.37 -10.55
CA LYS A 158 -10.49 39.69 -11.98
C LYS A 158 -10.18 38.42 -12.77
N LEU A 159 -11.17 37.88 -13.47
CA LEU A 159 -10.98 36.78 -14.41
C LEU A 159 -10.36 37.30 -15.71
N ASP A 160 -9.35 36.58 -16.20
CA ASP A 160 -8.84 36.73 -17.56
C ASP A 160 -9.83 36.08 -18.53
N THR A 161 -10.52 36.90 -19.32
CA THR A 161 -11.55 36.46 -20.26
C THR A 161 -10.99 35.55 -21.35
N GLN A 162 -9.75 35.76 -21.78
CA GLN A 162 -9.11 34.93 -22.80
C GLN A 162 -8.81 33.53 -22.24
N ARG A 163 -8.33 33.45 -21.00
CA ARG A 163 -8.15 32.16 -20.32
C ARG A 163 -9.48 31.43 -20.09
N LEU A 164 -10.52 32.17 -19.72
CA LEU A 164 -11.86 31.58 -19.53
C LEU A 164 -12.38 30.98 -20.85
N ASP A 165 -12.28 31.72 -21.95
CA ASP A 165 -12.71 31.25 -23.27
C ASP A 165 -11.92 30.02 -23.73
N ASN A 166 -10.61 29.99 -23.47
CA ASN A 166 -9.78 28.81 -23.74
C ASN A 166 -10.23 27.59 -22.93
N VAL A 167 -10.54 27.76 -21.64
CA VAL A 167 -11.03 26.66 -20.77
C VAL A 167 -12.39 26.16 -21.26
N LEU A 168 -13.34 27.04 -21.54
CA LEU A 168 -14.68 26.66 -21.99
C LEU A 168 -14.64 25.96 -23.36
N SER A 169 -13.70 26.33 -24.24
CA SER A 169 -13.51 25.69 -25.54
C SER A 169 -12.78 24.33 -25.48
N THR A 170 -12.18 23.98 -24.34
CA THR A 170 -11.42 22.74 -24.19
C THR A 170 -12.35 21.53 -24.24
N LYS A 171 -11.98 20.51 -25.03
CA LYS A 171 -12.75 19.27 -25.11
C LYS A 171 -12.56 18.41 -23.87
N VAL A 172 -13.63 17.76 -23.41
CA VAL A 172 -13.56 16.78 -22.32
C VAL A 172 -12.62 15.62 -22.70
N SER A 173 -12.60 15.22 -23.99
CA SER A 173 -11.64 14.23 -24.49
C SER A 173 -10.20 14.60 -24.21
N ASP A 174 -9.82 15.87 -24.38
CA ASP A 174 -8.43 16.32 -24.28
C ASP A 174 -7.96 16.29 -22.82
N VAL A 175 -8.84 16.64 -21.88
CA VAL A 175 -8.60 16.50 -20.44
C VAL A 175 -8.44 15.02 -20.06
N CYS A 176 -9.38 14.17 -20.50
CA CYS A 176 -9.38 12.72 -20.25
C CYS A 176 -8.10 12.05 -20.78
N ILE A 177 -7.69 12.38 -22.01
CA ILE A 177 -6.46 11.88 -22.63
C ILE A 177 -5.21 12.41 -21.91
N GLY A 178 -5.21 13.68 -21.48
CA GLY A 178 -4.14 14.28 -20.71
C GLY A 178 -3.89 13.52 -19.39
N ASP A 179 -4.97 13.21 -18.69
CA ASP A 179 -4.91 12.40 -17.46
C ASP A 179 -4.40 10.99 -17.75
N LEU A 180 -4.95 10.30 -18.75
CA LEU A 180 -4.51 8.94 -19.11
C LEU A 180 -3.02 8.89 -19.47
N LYS A 181 -2.48 9.88 -20.20
CA LYS A 181 -1.04 9.95 -20.50
C LYS A 181 -0.19 10.08 -19.24
N SER A 182 -0.64 10.90 -18.29
CA SER A 182 0.03 11.06 -16.99
C SER A 182 0.04 9.75 -16.21
N VAL A 183 -1.08 9.00 -16.23
CA VAL A 183 -1.17 7.67 -15.62
C VAL A 183 -0.28 6.65 -16.34
N GLU A 184 -0.32 6.61 -17.67
CA GLU A 184 0.36 5.62 -18.50
C GLU A 184 1.88 5.60 -18.25
N SER A 185 2.47 6.78 -18.04
CA SER A 185 3.89 6.93 -17.68
C SER A 185 4.31 6.18 -16.41
N ARG A 186 3.35 5.81 -15.55
CA ARG A 186 3.57 5.15 -14.26
C ARG A 186 3.29 3.66 -14.29
N ILE A 187 2.73 3.11 -15.38
CA ILE A 187 2.34 1.70 -15.49
C ILE A 187 3.51 0.79 -15.07
N ARG A 188 4.69 0.97 -15.67
CA ARG A 188 5.86 0.12 -15.39
C ARG A 188 6.23 0.12 -13.90
N ALA A 189 6.26 1.30 -13.27
CA ALA A 189 6.64 1.42 -11.86
C ALA A 189 5.61 0.77 -10.94
N VAL A 190 4.31 0.99 -11.19
CA VAL A 190 3.22 0.41 -10.41
C VAL A 190 3.14 -1.11 -10.59
N ASN A 191 3.27 -1.61 -11.82
CA ASN A 191 3.26 -3.05 -12.13
C ASN A 191 4.41 -3.78 -11.43
N ILE A 192 5.64 -3.28 -11.56
CA ILE A 192 6.81 -3.88 -10.89
C ILE A 192 6.63 -3.88 -9.37
N ALA A 193 6.17 -2.77 -8.80
CA ALA A 193 5.91 -2.68 -7.37
C ALA A 193 4.82 -3.66 -6.94
N TYR A 194 3.75 -3.83 -7.71
CA TYR A 194 2.66 -4.76 -7.43
C TYR A 194 3.11 -6.23 -7.44
N TYR A 195 3.83 -6.67 -8.48
CA TYR A 195 4.30 -8.05 -8.54
C TYR A 195 5.42 -8.33 -7.53
N THR A 196 6.28 -7.34 -7.23
CA THR A 196 7.31 -7.46 -6.18
C THR A 196 6.67 -7.51 -4.78
N LYS A 197 5.59 -6.76 -4.55
CA LYS A 197 4.76 -6.86 -3.34
C LYS A 197 4.20 -8.27 -3.17
N ILE A 198 3.59 -8.83 -4.23
CA ILE A 198 3.04 -10.20 -4.20
C ILE A 198 4.15 -11.20 -3.89
N PHE A 199 5.31 -11.09 -4.55
CA PHE A 199 6.46 -11.94 -4.30
C PHE A 199 6.92 -11.92 -2.83
N GLY A 200 7.03 -10.73 -2.22
CA GLY A 200 7.34 -10.60 -0.79
C GLY A 200 6.30 -11.29 0.11
N GLY A 201 5.01 -11.15 -0.23
CA GLY A 201 3.91 -11.83 0.44
C GLY A 201 3.99 -13.35 0.34
N VAL A 202 4.32 -13.89 -0.84
CA VAL A 202 4.50 -15.33 -1.08
C VAL A 202 5.69 -15.87 -0.27
N ILE A 203 6.82 -15.15 -0.22
CA ILE A 203 7.96 -15.53 0.62
C ILE A 203 7.54 -15.63 2.09
N ALA A 204 6.84 -14.61 2.59
CA ALA A 204 6.37 -14.61 3.97
C ALA A 204 5.40 -15.76 4.25
N PHE A 205 4.46 -16.02 3.34
CA PHE A 205 3.48 -17.09 3.44
C PHE A 205 4.13 -18.47 3.48
N ILE A 206 5.01 -18.77 2.53
CA ILE A 206 5.74 -20.04 2.48
C ILE A 206 6.61 -20.21 3.71
N SER A 207 7.35 -19.16 4.11
CA SER A 207 8.22 -19.20 5.28
C SER A 207 7.44 -19.42 6.57
N ALA A 208 6.25 -18.82 6.68
CA ALA A 208 5.33 -19.09 7.77
C ALA A 208 4.93 -20.58 7.77
N ILE A 209 4.43 -21.15 6.67
CA ILE A 209 4.03 -22.57 6.62
C ILE A 209 5.19 -23.51 6.98
N LEU A 210 6.40 -23.24 6.48
CA LEU A 210 7.59 -24.03 6.81
C LEU A 210 7.90 -23.96 8.31
N LEU A 211 7.78 -22.78 8.92
CA LEU A 211 7.96 -22.59 10.37
C LEU A 211 6.93 -23.39 11.18
N ALA A 212 5.65 -23.43 10.76
CA ALA A 212 4.64 -24.29 11.39
C ALA A 212 5.05 -25.77 11.35
N GLY A 213 5.53 -26.25 10.19
CA GLY A 213 5.99 -27.62 10.02
C GLY A 213 7.14 -27.99 10.96
N VAL A 214 8.08 -27.06 11.19
CA VAL A 214 9.20 -27.22 12.13
C VAL A 214 8.74 -27.19 13.58
N MET A 215 7.82 -26.30 13.94
CA MET A 215 7.38 -26.08 15.32
C MET A 215 6.38 -27.12 15.81
N TYR A 216 5.44 -27.59 14.97
CA TYR A 216 4.33 -28.45 15.40
C TYR A 216 4.40 -29.89 14.89
N ARG A 217 5.40 -30.25 14.09
CA ARG A 217 5.58 -31.60 13.53
C ARG A 217 4.31 -32.14 12.80
N ILE A 218 3.60 -31.27 12.08
CA ILE A 218 2.44 -31.66 11.28
C ILE A 218 2.88 -32.68 10.21
N PRO A 219 2.32 -33.92 10.15
CA PRO A 219 2.89 -35.02 9.37
C PRO A 219 3.19 -34.69 7.91
N LEU A 220 2.25 -34.09 7.17
CA LEU A 220 2.38 -33.73 5.75
C LEU A 220 3.43 -32.64 5.50
N VAL A 221 3.38 -31.55 6.28
CA VAL A 221 4.27 -30.39 6.09
C VAL A 221 5.67 -30.68 6.64
N SER A 222 5.78 -31.50 7.69
CA SER A 222 7.02 -31.69 8.44
C SER A 222 8.09 -32.50 7.71
N SER A 223 7.72 -33.34 6.74
CA SER A 223 8.69 -34.10 5.93
C SER A 223 9.40 -33.20 4.92
N VAL A 224 8.65 -32.34 4.23
CA VAL A 224 9.18 -31.35 3.28
C VAL A 224 9.90 -30.25 4.04
N SER A 225 9.29 -29.72 5.10
CA SER A 225 9.90 -28.65 5.90
C SER A 225 11.21 -29.12 6.51
N ARG A 226 11.29 -30.32 7.12
CA ARG A 226 12.56 -30.83 7.68
C ARG A 226 13.66 -30.99 6.63
N ARG A 227 13.35 -31.45 5.42
CA ARG A 227 14.37 -31.56 4.34
C ARG A 227 14.92 -30.20 3.95
N LEU A 228 14.04 -29.23 3.64
CA LEU A 228 14.45 -27.88 3.26
C LEU A 228 15.17 -27.15 4.40
N VAL A 229 14.67 -27.33 5.62
CA VAL A 229 15.21 -26.69 6.82
C VAL A 229 16.55 -27.29 7.22
N ASN A 230 16.77 -28.59 7.00
CA ASN A 230 18.09 -29.21 7.17
C ASN A 230 19.12 -28.63 6.19
N ILE A 231 18.72 -28.26 4.97
CA ILE A 231 19.59 -27.59 4.00
C ILE A 231 19.91 -26.16 4.45
N ILE A 232 18.88 -25.38 4.81
CA ILE A 232 19.00 -23.96 5.18
C ILE A 232 19.74 -23.77 6.51
N GLY A 233 19.38 -24.53 7.54
CA GLY A 233 19.95 -24.44 8.88
C GLY A 233 21.15 -25.35 9.13
N ARG A 234 21.53 -26.21 8.17
CA ARG A 234 22.56 -27.25 8.35
C ARG A 234 22.30 -28.14 9.59
N GLY A 235 21.03 -28.46 9.85
CA GLY A 235 20.61 -29.26 11.01
C GLY A 235 20.43 -28.51 12.34
N ASP A 236 20.81 -27.23 12.44
CA ASP A 236 20.59 -26.42 13.66
C ASP A 236 19.15 -25.87 13.70
N TYR A 237 18.35 -26.44 14.60
CA TYR A 237 16.94 -26.08 14.80
C TYR A 237 16.72 -24.58 15.08
N ALA A 238 17.56 -23.97 15.93
CA ALA A 238 17.39 -22.57 16.30
C ALA A 238 17.81 -21.63 15.15
N LYS A 239 18.85 -22.01 14.38
CA LYS A 239 19.27 -21.27 13.18
C LYS A 239 18.19 -21.27 12.11
N SER A 240 17.57 -22.43 11.89
CA SER A 240 16.47 -22.61 10.96
C SER A 240 15.28 -21.72 11.27
N ILE A 241 14.83 -21.71 12.53
CA ILE A 241 13.74 -20.83 12.97
C ILE A 241 14.13 -19.38 12.71
N PHE A 242 15.34 -18.97 13.09
CA PHE A 242 15.80 -17.60 12.90
C PHE A 242 15.77 -17.17 11.42
N ILE A 243 16.30 -18.00 10.50
CA ILE A 243 16.27 -17.70 9.05
C ILE A 243 14.84 -17.58 8.53
N LEU A 244 13.95 -18.51 8.88
CA LEU A 244 12.55 -18.46 8.44
C LEU A 244 11.86 -17.18 8.95
N THR A 245 12.13 -16.77 10.19
CA THR A 245 11.55 -15.54 10.74
C THR A 245 12.11 -14.27 10.11
N ILE A 246 13.37 -14.26 9.65
CA ILE A 246 13.93 -13.18 8.83
C ILE A 246 13.15 -13.08 7.52
N LEU A 247 12.94 -14.22 6.84
CA LEU A 247 12.20 -14.25 5.56
C LEU A 247 10.74 -13.79 5.73
N ILE A 248 10.08 -14.16 6.83
CA ILE A 248 8.75 -13.64 7.17
C ILE A 248 8.80 -12.12 7.35
N ALA A 249 9.68 -11.62 8.21
CA ALA A 249 9.77 -10.19 8.52
C ALA A 249 10.09 -9.34 7.27
N LEU A 250 11.07 -9.76 6.47
CA LEU A 250 11.44 -9.05 5.23
C LEU A 250 10.34 -9.14 4.17
N GLY A 251 9.74 -10.31 3.97
CA GLY A 251 8.66 -10.49 3.00
C GLY A 251 7.43 -9.65 3.34
N VAL A 252 7.03 -9.63 4.62
CA VAL A 252 5.94 -8.80 5.13
C VAL A 252 6.26 -7.30 4.98
N ALA A 253 7.46 -6.87 5.37
CA ALA A 253 7.87 -5.47 5.27
C ALA A 253 7.88 -4.99 3.80
N LEU A 254 8.42 -5.80 2.90
CA LEU A 254 8.43 -5.53 1.46
C LEU A 254 7.01 -5.40 0.90
N ALA A 255 6.12 -6.33 1.25
CA ALA A 255 4.73 -6.29 0.84
C ALA A 255 3.97 -5.08 1.41
N ALA A 256 4.26 -4.65 2.64
CA ALA A 256 3.64 -3.49 3.26
C ALA A 256 4.06 -2.18 2.56
N VAL A 257 5.37 -1.97 2.36
CA VAL A 257 5.92 -0.76 1.73
C VAL A 257 5.44 -0.62 0.29
N LEU A 258 5.56 -1.69 -0.51
CA LEU A 258 5.13 -1.67 -1.89
C LEU A 258 3.59 -1.63 -2.02
N GLY A 259 2.86 -2.16 -1.04
CA GLY A 259 1.41 -1.98 -0.96
C GLY A 259 0.99 -0.52 -0.88
N TRP A 260 1.66 0.27 -0.03
CA TRP A 260 1.47 1.72 0.03
C TRP A 260 1.90 2.43 -1.25
N TYR A 261 3.04 2.04 -1.82
CA TYR A 261 3.49 2.60 -3.09
C TYR A 261 2.45 2.42 -4.21
N VAL A 262 1.97 1.18 -4.42
CA VAL A 262 0.94 0.88 -5.42
C VAL A 262 -0.36 1.65 -5.16
N ARG A 263 -0.76 1.79 -3.90
CA ARG A 263 -1.97 2.54 -3.52
C ARG A 263 -1.86 4.02 -3.87
N GLU A 264 -0.75 4.65 -3.49
CA GLU A 264 -0.55 6.09 -3.57
C GLU A 264 -0.14 6.55 -4.97
N VAL A 265 0.83 5.86 -5.58
CA VAL A 265 1.29 6.17 -6.93
C VAL A 265 0.24 5.77 -7.95
N GLY A 266 -0.46 4.65 -7.75
CA GLY A 266 -1.54 4.21 -8.62
C GLY A 266 -2.81 5.08 -8.53
N ARG A 267 -2.89 6.04 -7.60
CA ARG A 267 -3.97 7.05 -7.56
C ARG A 267 -3.64 8.28 -8.38
N LYS A 268 -2.37 8.52 -8.70
CA LYS A 268 -1.96 9.66 -9.51
C LYS A 268 -2.52 9.51 -10.95
N PRO A 269 -2.92 10.62 -11.61
CA PRO A 269 -2.60 12.02 -11.31
C PRO A 269 -3.45 12.67 -10.22
N TRP A 270 -4.43 11.99 -9.61
CA TRP A 270 -5.30 12.62 -8.62
C TRP A 270 -4.76 12.56 -7.18
N THR A 271 -5.13 13.55 -6.38
CA THR A 271 -5.15 13.50 -4.92
C THR A 271 -6.51 12.98 -4.46
N ILE A 272 -7.59 13.53 -5.01
CA ILE A 272 -8.96 13.02 -4.87
C ILE A 272 -9.43 12.62 -6.27
N TYR A 273 -9.75 11.35 -6.47
CA TYR A 273 -10.06 10.78 -7.77
C TYR A 273 -11.09 11.62 -8.54
N GLY A 274 -10.73 12.02 -9.76
CA GLY A 274 -11.59 12.80 -10.65
C GLY A 274 -11.91 14.22 -10.18
N LEU A 275 -11.35 14.68 -9.05
CA LEU A 275 -11.71 15.96 -8.44
C LEU A 275 -10.53 16.92 -8.31
N ILE A 276 -9.41 16.48 -7.74
CA ILE A 276 -8.29 17.38 -7.39
C ILE A 276 -6.96 16.73 -7.74
N TYR A 277 -6.10 17.47 -8.44
CA TYR A 277 -4.72 17.13 -8.74
C TYR A 277 -3.76 17.57 -7.60
N PRO A 278 -2.62 16.88 -7.39
CA PRO A 278 -1.60 17.28 -6.43
C PRO A 278 -1.13 18.72 -6.62
N SER A 279 -1.00 19.18 -7.87
CA SER A 279 -0.56 20.54 -8.21
C SER A 279 -1.51 21.64 -7.72
N GLU A 280 -2.76 21.30 -7.40
CA GLU A 280 -3.76 22.26 -6.91
C GLU A 280 -3.78 22.40 -5.38
N VAL A 281 -3.14 21.46 -4.67
CA VAL A 281 -3.11 21.41 -3.20
C VAL A 281 -1.71 21.62 -2.61
N ILE A 282 -0.70 21.82 -3.45
CA ILE A 282 0.63 22.18 -2.97
C ILE A 282 0.62 23.58 -2.36
N THR A 283 1.23 23.73 -1.19
CA THR A 283 1.41 25.03 -0.55
C THR A 283 2.31 25.92 -1.40
N VAL A 284 2.04 27.23 -1.42
CA VAL A 284 2.87 28.25 -2.08
C VAL A 284 4.21 28.52 -1.38
N VAL A 285 4.50 27.81 -0.27
CA VAL A 285 5.75 27.97 0.47
C VAL A 285 6.92 27.33 -0.29
N ASP A 286 7.80 28.17 -0.85
CA ASP A 286 8.92 27.73 -1.67
C ASP A 286 9.93 26.87 -0.90
N TYR A 287 10.17 27.16 0.38
CA TYR A 287 11.14 26.45 1.21
C TYR A 287 10.85 24.94 1.34
N ALA A 288 9.57 24.55 1.36
CA ALA A 288 9.18 23.14 1.50
C ALA A 288 9.59 22.26 0.31
N ARG A 289 10.00 22.86 -0.82
CA ARG A 289 10.42 22.17 -2.04
C ARG A 289 11.93 22.21 -2.26
N THR A 290 12.69 22.82 -1.34
CA THR A 290 14.13 22.94 -1.52
C THR A 290 14.84 21.62 -1.18
N LEU A 291 16.03 21.46 -1.76
CA LEU A 291 16.84 20.28 -1.53
C LEU A 291 17.28 20.18 -0.06
N GLU A 292 17.56 21.32 0.58
CA GLU A 292 17.99 21.38 1.98
C GLU A 292 16.89 20.88 2.91
N PHE A 293 15.64 21.33 2.71
CA PHE A 293 14.51 20.86 3.51
C PHE A 293 14.29 19.35 3.33
N THR A 294 14.39 18.86 2.09
CA THR A 294 14.23 17.44 1.77
C THR A 294 15.31 16.58 2.46
N ILE A 295 16.58 17.03 2.40
CA ILE A 295 17.70 16.33 3.06
C ILE A 295 17.50 16.35 4.58
N PHE A 296 17.16 17.50 5.15
CA PHE A 296 16.94 17.65 6.59
C PHE A 296 15.82 16.73 7.09
N ALA A 297 14.64 16.78 6.46
CA ALA A 297 13.52 15.93 6.84
C ALA A 297 13.85 14.44 6.69
N SER A 298 14.53 14.06 5.61
CA SER A 298 14.98 12.68 5.38
C SER A 298 15.98 12.22 6.44
N ALA A 299 16.94 13.07 6.81
CA ALA A 299 17.94 12.76 7.84
C ALA A 299 17.28 12.51 9.21
N ILE A 300 16.27 13.32 9.58
CA ILE A 300 15.50 13.10 10.81
C ILE A 300 14.77 11.76 10.78
N ILE A 301 14.07 11.46 9.68
CA ILE A 301 13.34 10.19 9.54
C ILE A 301 14.30 9.01 9.63
N ILE A 302 15.46 9.08 8.97
CA ILE A 302 16.49 8.04 9.01
C ILE A 302 17.02 7.88 10.45
N ALA A 303 17.32 8.97 11.13
CA ALA A 303 17.81 8.95 12.51
C ALA A 303 16.80 8.28 13.46
N ILE A 304 15.51 8.62 13.35
CA ILE A 304 14.44 7.99 14.15
C ILE A 304 14.36 6.49 13.86
N ASN A 305 14.43 6.08 12.59
CA ASN A 305 14.38 4.66 12.22
C ASN A 305 15.59 3.87 12.74
N ILE A 306 16.81 4.43 12.60
CA ILE A 306 18.04 3.79 13.11
C ILE A 306 17.98 3.67 14.63
N ALA A 307 17.61 4.74 15.33
CA ALA A 307 17.46 4.74 16.79
C ALA A 307 16.39 3.74 17.25
N GLY A 308 15.25 3.67 16.56
CA GLY A 308 14.19 2.70 16.83
C GLY A 308 14.65 1.26 16.64
N ILE A 309 15.35 0.95 15.55
CA ILE A 309 15.92 -0.39 15.30
C ILE A 309 16.96 -0.75 16.36
N TYR A 310 17.81 0.20 16.75
CA TYR A 310 18.80 -0.01 17.80
C TYR A 310 18.14 -0.26 19.16
N ALA A 311 17.10 0.48 19.51
CA ALA A 311 16.31 0.26 20.72
C ALA A 311 15.66 -1.13 20.73
N MET A 312 15.03 -1.54 19.61
CA MET A 312 14.47 -2.89 19.45
C MET A 312 15.55 -3.97 19.60
N TYR A 313 16.75 -3.75 19.05
CA TYR A 313 17.87 -4.66 19.23
C TYR A 313 18.31 -4.76 20.70
N ILE A 314 18.38 -3.65 21.45
CA ILE A 314 18.72 -3.68 22.88
C ILE A 314 17.66 -4.48 23.66
N VAL A 315 16.39 -4.19 23.43
CA VAL A 315 15.27 -4.89 24.10
C VAL A 315 15.33 -6.38 23.80
N ALA A 316 15.57 -6.76 22.54
CA ALA A 316 15.69 -8.16 22.15
C ALA A 316 16.94 -8.82 22.75
N SER A 317 18.11 -8.17 22.72
CA SER A 317 19.41 -8.79 22.99
C SER A 317 19.94 -8.65 24.42
N ARG A 318 19.52 -7.62 25.17
CA ARG A 318 20.10 -7.26 26.48
C ARG A 318 19.01 -6.98 27.53
N HIS A 319 18.24 -8.00 27.89
CA HIS A 319 17.16 -7.87 28.89
C HIS A 319 17.64 -7.21 30.21
N ALA A 320 18.81 -7.60 30.73
CA ALA A 320 19.37 -7.03 31.95
C ALA A 320 19.67 -5.52 31.84
N VAL A 321 20.19 -5.08 30.69
CA VAL A 321 20.46 -3.65 30.42
C VAL A 321 19.14 -2.89 30.27
N PHE A 322 18.12 -3.50 29.67
CA PHE A 322 16.79 -2.89 29.58
C PHE A 322 16.17 -2.70 30.97
N THR A 323 16.16 -3.72 31.84
CA THR A 323 15.69 -3.57 33.23
C THR A 323 16.50 -2.53 33.99
N GLN A 324 17.83 -2.49 33.85
CA GLN A 324 18.66 -1.46 34.49
C GLN A 324 18.36 -0.04 33.98
N LEU A 325 18.13 0.13 32.67
CA LEU A 325 17.74 1.42 32.10
C LEU A 325 16.34 1.84 32.55
N LEU A 326 15.40 0.90 32.65
CA LEU A 326 14.05 1.13 33.15
C LEU A 326 14.10 1.54 34.63
N GLU A 327 14.87 0.83 35.45
CA GLU A 327 15.08 1.14 36.87
C GLU A 327 15.75 2.49 37.05
N ARG A 328 16.77 2.84 36.27
CA ARG A 328 17.41 4.16 36.31
C ARG A 328 16.43 5.27 35.91
N SER A 329 15.63 5.06 34.86
CA SER A 329 14.59 5.99 34.42
C SER A 329 13.53 6.21 35.50
N LEU A 330 12.99 5.13 36.06
CA LEU A 330 11.95 5.17 37.11
C LEU A 330 12.46 5.72 38.44
N SER A 331 13.73 5.50 38.76
CA SER A 331 14.35 6.00 40.00
C SER A 331 14.84 7.45 39.92
N GLY A 332 14.72 8.11 38.75
CA GLY A 332 15.12 9.51 38.56
C GLY A 332 16.62 9.79 38.73
N ARG A 333 17.45 8.74 38.85
CA ARG A 333 18.91 8.88 38.98
C ARG A 333 19.51 8.94 37.57
N ARG A 334 19.92 10.16 37.17
CA ARG A 334 20.69 10.41 35.95
C ARG A 334 22.00 9.61 35.92
#